data_AF-A0A959EUX4-F1
#
_entry.id   AF-A0A959EUX4-F1
#
_cell.length_a   1.000
_cell.length_b   1.000
_cell.length_c   1.000
_cell.angle_alpha   90.00
_cell.angle_beta   90.00
_cell.angle_gamma   90.00
#
_symmetry.space_group_name_H-M   'P 1'
#
loop_
_entity.id
_entity.type
_entity.pdbx_description
1 polymer ?
#
loop_
_entity_poly.entity_id
_entity_poly.type
_entity_poly.pdbx_seq_one_letter_code
_entity_poly.pdbx_strand_id
1 'polypeptide(L)'
;MAAYCGNEGYTLRQDLLACGYTVNNFTGTDAASWSAALAGADILVIPETEDCNTPTTLGAGVQSQIEFFVNGGGGLIHVIGSDDLETAAFLNAVFGFALSGSSNNGPAGITGAAAGTPFAGGPASLPSMNDSDALTSLPPGSLNIYTNGGFSQVALIPYGAGNIVTLGWDWYQCDSGDPASEQDAWRDVLCRAGVAAAQGACAVADKPLLGRDEEVICDGDEVRLFVYDSELNESDDWYWYSGSCGGTLVGIGEEIYVSPSVTTTYYARGQGGCGANGPCSDGVTITVIELE
;
A
#
# COMPACT_ATOMS: atom_id res chain seq x y z
N MET A 1 6.41 -4.84 -16.59
CA MET A 1 6.27 -6.17 -17.22
C MET A 1 4.80 -6.55 -17.15
N ALA A 2 4.19 -7.04 -18.23
CA ALA A 2 2.80 -7.49 -18.24
C ALA A 2 2.71 -8.98 -18.60
N ALA A 3 1.96 -9.76 -17.81
CA ALA A 3 1.54 -11.08 -18.23
C ALA A 3 0.49 -10.93 -19.35
N TYR A 4 0.70 -11.56 -20.50
CA TYR A 4 -0.23 -11.38 -21.63
C TYR A 4 -1.42 -12.34 -21.49
N CYS A 5 -2.63 -11.79 -21.41
CA CYS A 5 -3.88 -12.55 -21.54
C CYS A 5 -4.84 -11.87 -22.52
N GLY A 6 -5.33 -12.64 -23.50
CA GLY A 6 -6.49 -12.27 -24.31
C GLY A 6 -6.51 -10.85 -24.91
N ASN A 7 -7.71 -10.27 -24.92
CA ASN A 7 -7.97 -8.91 -25.39
C ASN A 7 -7.85 -7.88 -24.26
N GLU A 8 -8.05 -8.32 -23.02
CA GLU A 8 -8.01 -7.56 -21.77
C GLU A 8 -6.57 -7.10 -21.53
N GLY A 9 -5.61 -8.04 -21.57
CA GLY A 9 -4.19 -7.74 -21.46
C GLY A 9 -3.64 -6.93 -22.64
N TYR A 10 -4.22 -7.06 -23.84
CA TYR A 10 -3.90 -6.17 -24.96
C TYR A 10 -4.34 -4.73 -24.68
N THR A 11 -5.57 -4.56 -24.20
CA THR A 11 -6.17 -3.25 -23.95
C THR A 11 -5.48 -2.53 -22.79
N LEU A 12 -5.29 -3.23 -21.67
CA LEU A 12 -4.54 -2.74 -20.53
C LEU A 12 -3.13 -2.29 -20.93
N ARG A 13 -2.47 -3.06 -21.81
CA ARG A 13 -1.15 -2.66 -22.35
C ARG A 13 -1.21 -1.36 -23.15
N GLN A 14 -2.23 -1.15 -23.97
CA GLN A 14 -2.35 0.11 -24.73
C GLN A 14 -2.52 1.30 -23.79
N ASP A 15 -3.31 1.17 -22.74
CA ASP A 15 -3.47 2.25 -21.77
C ASP A 15 -2.19 2.49 -20.96
N LEU A 16 -1.47 1.44 -20.58
CA LEU A 16 -0.15 1.59 -19.94
C LEU A 16 0.87 2.30 -20.86
N LEU A 17 0.86 2.00 -22.16
CA LEU A 17 1.69 2.71 -23.14
C LEU A 17 1.25 4.17 -23.27
N ALA A 18 -0.06 4.46 -23.23
CA ALA A 18 -0.61 5.81 -23.25
C ALA A 18 -0.24 6.61 -21.99
N CYS A 19 -0.10 5.95 -20.83
CA CYS A 19 0.46 6.52 -19.60
C CYS A 19 1.99 6.78 -19.69
N GLY A 20 2.66 6.33 -20.75
CA GLY A 20 4.10 6.53 -20.95
C GLY A 20 4.99 5.41 -20.39
N TYR A 21 4.43 4.28 -19.95
CA TYR A 21 5.21 3.16 -19.45
C TYR A 21 5.87 2.37 -20.59
N THR A 22 7.05 1.79 -20.29
CA THR A 22 7.63 0.77 -21.17
C THR A 22 7.07 -0.60 -20.77
N VAL A 23 6.30 -1.21 -21.67
CA VAL A 23 5.64 -2.50 -21.40
C VAL A 23 6.32 -3.63 -22.17
N ASN A 24 6.99 -4.50 -21.43
CA ASN A 24 7.47 -5.79 -21.91
C ASN A 24 6.42 -6.86 -21.60
N ASN A 25 6.12 -7.71 -22.57
CA ASN A 25 5.23 -8.86 -22.38
C ASN A 25 6.04 -10.13 -22.13
N PHE A 26 5.45 -11.05 -21.39
CA PHE A 26 6.04 -12.36 -21.13
C PHE A 26 4.94 -13.42 -21.00
N THR A 27 5.26 -14.66 -21.40
CA THR A 27 4.30 -15.79 -21.47
C THR A 27 4.86 -17.09 -20.87
N GLY A 28 5.95 -17.03 -20.11
CA GLY A 28 6.52 -18.23 -19.50
C GLY A 28 5.70 -18.69 -18.29
N THR A 29 5.77 -19.99 -18.00
CA THR A 29 4.90 -20.66 -17.02
C THR A 29 5.68 -21.29 -15.85
N ASP A 30 7.00 -21.14 -15.81
CA ASP A 30 7.87 -21.74 -14.79
C ASP A 30 8.62 -20.68 -13.98
N ALA A 31 9.12 -21.07 -12.79
CA ALA A 31 9.77 -20.13 -11.89
C ALA A 31 11.02 -19.45 -12.50
N ALA A 32 11.78 -20.16 -13.35
CA ALA A 32 13.01 -19.63 -13.94
C ALA A 32 12.69 -18.52 -14.95
N SER A 33 11.70 -18.73 -15.79
CA SER A 33 11.25 -17.77 -16.79
C SER A 33 10.61 -16.54 -16.11
N TRP A 34 9.86 -16.71 -15.03
CA TRP A 34 9.33 -15.60 -14.22
C TRP A 34 10.43 -14.81 -13.52
N SER A 35 11.40 -15.48 -12.91
CA SER A 35 12.56 -14.82 -12.29
C SER A 35 13.32 -13.95 -13.31
N ALA A 36 13.56 -14.49 -14.51
CA ALA A 36 14.23 -13.76 -15.58
C ALA A 36 13.38 -12.58 -16.11
N ALA A 37 12.06 -12.73 -16.17
CA ALA A 37 11.15 -11.67 -16.61
C ALA A 37 11.05 -10.53 -15.59
N LEU A 38 11.10 -10.85 -14.29
CA LEU A 38 11.05 -9.86 -13.21
C LEU A 38 12.40 -9.18 -12.97
N ALA A 39 13.51 -9.77 -13.42
CA ALA A 39 14.83 -9.18 -13.33
C ALA A 39 14.91 -7.86 -14.12
N GLY A 40 14.94 -6.74 -13.40
CA GLY A 40 14.99 -5.39 -13.97
C GLY A 40 13.63 -4.80 -14.36
N ALA A 41 12.52 -5.41 -13.93
CA ALA A 41 11.20 -4.79 -13.99
C ALA A 41 10.96 -3.96 -12.72
N ASP A 42 10.35 -2.78 -12.85
CA ASP A 42 9.88 -2.00 -11.68
C ASP A 42 8.52 -2.50 -11.20
N ILE A 43 7.68 -2.93 -12.14
CA ILE A 43 6.29 -3.33 -11.89
C ILE A 43 5.97 -4.62 -12.66
N LEU A 44 5.31 -5.55 -11.98
CA LEU A 44 4.56 -6.65 -12.56
C LEU A 44 3.09 -6.24 -12.69
N VAL A 45 2.54 -6.32 -13.89
CA VAL A 45 1.11 -6.13 -14.16
C VAL A 45 0.53 -7.48 -14.55
N ILE A 46 -0.50 -7.89 -13.82
CA ILE A 46 -1.31 -9.07 -14.14
C ILE A 46 -2.69 -8.55 -14.52
N PRO A 47 -3.07 -8.66 -15.82
CA PRO A 47 -4.42 -8.33 -16.24
C PRO A 47 -5.41 -9.36 -15.67
N GLU A 48 -6.68 -9.16 -15.97
CA GLU A 48 -7.70 -10.17 -15.81
C GLU A 48 -7.28 -11.48 -16.53
N THR A 49 -7.65 -12.65 -15.97
CA THR A 49 -7.17 -13.96 -16.44
C THR A 49 -8.25 -14.99 -16.75
N GLU A 50 -9.52 -14.62 -16.87
CA GLU A 50 -10.70 -15.48 -17.14
C GLU A 50 -10.44 -16.51 -18.26
N ASP A 51 -9.70 -16.12 -19.30
CA ASP A 51 -9.42 -16.94 -20.48
C ASP A 51 -7.97 -17.51 -20.57
N CYS A 52 -7.14 -17.31 -19.53
CA CYS A 52 -5.74 -17.75 -19.52
C CYS A 52 -5.42 -18.60 -18.28
N ASN A 53 -4.25 -19.25 -18.25
CA ASN A 53 -3.80 -19.92 -17.02
C ASN A 53 -3.84 -18.92 -15.86
N THR A 54 -4.77 -19.13 -14.94
CA THR A 54 -5.06 -18.16 -13.91
C THR A 54 -3.94 -18.18 -12.87
N PRO A 55 -3.67 -17.06 -12.17
CA PRO A 55 -2.63 -16.99 -11.17
C PRO A 55 -2.78 -18.01 -10.02
N THR A 56 -3.98 -18.56 -9.81
CA THR A 56 -4.26 -19.65 -8.86
C THR A 56 -3.68 -21.01 -9.30
N THR A 57 -3.34 -21.16 -10.59
CA THR A 57 -2.68 -22.34 -11.17
C THR A 57 -1.17 -22.17 -11.35
N LEU A 58 -0.63 -20.96 -11.13
CA LEU A 58 0.81 -20.72 -11.13
C LEU A 58 1.42 -21.50 -9.95
N GLY A 59 2.11 -22.61 -10.24
CA GLY A 59 2.66 -23.47 -9.20
C GLY A 59 3.54 -22.71 -8.20
N ALA A 60 3.69 -23.26 -6.99
CA ALA A 60 4.32 -22.58 -5.84
C ALA A 60 5.67 -21.89 -6.15
N GLY A 61 6.47 -22.43 -7.07
CA GLY A 61 7.72 -21.79 -7.49
C GLY A 61 7.54 -20.42 -8.16
N VAL A 62 6.50 -20.22 -8.96
CA VAL A 62 6.17 -18.93 -9.57
C VAL A 62 5.62 -17.96 -8.53
N GLN A 63 4.74 -18.44 -7.65
CA GLN A 63 4.20 -17.64 -6.54
C GLN A 63 5.34 -17.05 -5.68
N SER A 64 6.34 -17.87 -5.32
CA SER A 64 7.51 -17.38 -4.59
C SER A 64 8.35 -16.35 -5.37
N GLN A 65 8.38 -16.38 -6.70
CA GLN A 65 9.08 -15.33 -7.46
C GLN A 65 8.34 -13.99 -7.40
N ILE A 66 7.00 -14.03 -7.47
CA ILE A 66 6.15 -12.83 -7.36
C ILE A 66 6.26 -12.25 -5.94
N GLU A 67 6.13 -13.10 -4.92
CA GLU A 67 6.29 -12.70 -3.51
C GLU A 67 7.68 -12.08 -3.28
N PHE A 68 8.76 -12.74 -3.72
CA PHE A 68 10.13 -12.24 -3.57
C PHE A 68 10.32 -10.89 -4.27
N PHE A 69 9.78 -10.73 -5.47
CA PHE A 69 9.87 -9.50 -6.23
C PHE A 69 9.19 -8.33 -5.52
N VAL A 70 7.94 -8.52 -5.06
CA VAL A 70 7.20 -7.46 -4.36
C VAL A 70 7.82 -7.17 -3.00
N ASN A 71 8.16 -8.20 -2.22
CA ASN A 71 8.81 -8.04 -0.93
C ASN A 71 10.15 -7.29 -1.04
N GLY A 72 10.85 -7.44 -2.17
CA GLY A 72 12.13 -6.78 -2.46
C GLY A 72 12.01 -5.35 -3.02
N GLY A 73 10.82 -4.79 -3.16
CA GLY A 73 10.60 -3.42 -3.63
C GLY A 73 9.89 -3.29 -4.97
N GLY A 74 9.65 -4.41 -5.67
CA GLY A 74 8.89 -4.41 -6.91
C GLY A 74 7.41 -4.08 -6.69
N GLY A 75 6.78 -3.45 -7.68
CA GLY A 75 5.35 -3.19 -7.67
C GLY A 75 4.52 -4.31 -8.28
N LEU A 76 3.33 -4.58 -7.75
CA LEU A 76 2.31 -5.40 -8.41
C LEU A 76 1.09 -4.54 -8.74
N ILE A 77 0.60 -4.61 -9.97
CA ILE A 77 -0.75 -4.18 -10.34
C ILE A 77 -1.53 -5.42 -10.73
N HIS A 78 -2.64 -5.68 -10.04
CA HIS A 78 -3.52 -6.80 -10.31
C HIS A 78 -4.91 -6.30 -10.67
N VAL A 79 -5.40 -6.66 -11.84
CA VAL A 79 -6.78 -6.37 -12.25
C VAL A 79 -7.71 -7.41 -11.63
N ILE A 80 -8.84 -6.97 -11.07
CA ILE A 80 -9.86 -7.83 -10.46
C ILE A 80 -10.87 -8.23 -11.53
N GLY A 81 -10.97 -9.53 -11.83
CA GLY A 81 -11.90 -10.11 -12.80
C GLY A 81 -13.18 -10.70 -12.21
N SER A 82 -14.18 -10.81 -13.10
CA SER A 82 -15.56 -11.23 -12.87
C SER A 82 -15.75 -12.71 -12.58
N ASP A 83 -14.84 -13.56 -13.08
CA ASP A 83 -14.92 -14.99 -12.85
C ASP A 83 -14.21 -15.40 -11.54
N ASP A 84 -15.03 -15.82 -10.57
CA ASP A 84 -14.68 -16.65 -9.41
C ASP A 84 -13.75 -16.07 -8.31
N LEU A 85 -13.64 -14.75 -8.14
CA LEU A 85 -12.88 -14.17 -7.02
C LEU A 85 -11.39 -14.56 -7.03
N GLU A 86 -10.85 -14.90 -8.21
CA GLU A 86 -9.49 -15.39 -8.38
C GLU A 86 -8.44 -14.40 -7.87
N THR A 87 -8.75 -13.11 -7.87
CA THR A 87 -7.87 -12.09 -7.30
C THR A 87 -7.62 -12.30 -5.81
N ALA A 88 -8.68 -12.50 -5.03
CA ALA A 88 -8.53 -12.73 -3.59
C ALA A 88 -7.78 -14.05 -3.36
N ALA A 89 -8.13 -15.11 -4.10
CA ALA A 89 -7.45 -16.40 -4.01
C ALA A 89 -5.97 -16.32 -4.39
N PHE A 90 -5.63 -15.63 -5.47
CA PHE A 90 -4.27 -15.41 -5.93
C PHE A 90 -3.44 -14.64 -4.91
N LEU A 91 -3.93 -13.48 -4.46
CA LEU A 91 -3.23 -12.66 -3.48
C LEU A 91 -3.08 -13.40 -2.15
N ASN A 92 -4.09 -14.19 -1.74
CA ASN A 92 -3.98 -15.06 -0.57
C ASN A 92 -2.91 -16.14 -0.75
N ALA A 93 -2.83 -16.76 -1.93
CA ALA A 93 -1.86 -17.81 -2.22
C ALA A 93 -0.41 -17.29 -2.30
N VAL A 94 -0.20 -16.12 -2.89
CA VAL A 94 1.15 -15.54 -3.05
C VAL A 94 1.63 -14.86 -1.78
N PHE A 95 0.77 -14.09 -1.11
CA PHE A 95 1.18 -13.18 -0.04
C PHE A 95 0.70 -13.61 1.35
N GLY A 96 -0.03 -14.72 1.46
CA GLY A 96 -0.51 -15.24 2.75
C GLY A 96 -1.62 -14.39 3.39
N PHE A 97 -2.34 -13.60 2.59
CA PHE A 97 -3.47 -12.80 3.07
C PHE A 97 -4.73 -13.64 3.36
N ALA A 98 -5.76 -12.97 3.87
CA ALA A 98 -7.09 -13.52 4.12
C ALA A 98 -8.18 -12.64 3.49
N LEU A 99 -8.03 -12.36 2.19
CA LEU A 99 -8.93 -11.51 1.41
C LEU A 99 -10.19 -12.25 0.98
N SER A 100 -11.23 -11.44 0.77
CA SER A 100 -12.49 -11.82 0.15
C SER A 100 -12.82 -10.80 -0.94
N GLY A 101 -13.41 -11.25 -2.04
CA GLY A 101 -13.90 -10.41 -3.12
C GLY A 101 -15.39 -10.60 -3.36
N SER A 102 -15.98 -9.73 -4.17
CA SER A 102 -17.34 -9.85 -4.69
C SER A 102 -17.51 -8.91 -5.88
N SER A 103 -18.43 -9.26 -6.77
CA SER A 103 -18.89 -8.35 -7.82
C SER A 103 -19.52 -7.09 -7.23
N ASN A 104 -19.21 -5.96 -7.87
CA ASN A 104 -19.61 -4.63 -7.44
C ASN A 104 -19.75 -3.66 -8.64
N ASN A 105 -20.86 -3.80 -9.35
CA ASN A 105 -21.18 -3.01 -10.54
C ASN A 105 -21.81 -1.63 -10.20
N GLY A 106 -21.17 -0.87 -9.32
CA GLY A 106 -21.58 0.47 -8.92
C GLY A 106 -20.45 1.49 -9.06
N PRO A 107 -20.74 2.80 -9.16
CA PRO A 107 -19.69 3.81 -9.21
C PRO A 107 -18.94 3.87 -7.87
N ALA A 108 -17.61 3.97 -7.93
CA ALA A 108 -16.76 4.07 -6.74
C ALA A 108 -16.23 5.49 -6.54
N GLY A 109 -16.43 6.04 -5.35
CA GLY A 109 -15.94 7.37 -4.99
C GLY A 109 -14.53 7.31 -4.40
N ILE A 110 -13.70 8.31 -4.72
CA ILE A 110 -12.38 8.47 -4.08
C ILE A 110 -12.53 8.72 -2.58
N THR A 111 -11.66 8.14 -1.76
CA THR A 111 -11.68 8.32 -0.30
C THR A 111 -10.58 9.27 0.17
N GLY A 112 -10.64 9.67 1.45
CA GLY A 112 -9.55 10.43 2.08
C GLY A 112 -8.21 9.68 2.13
N ALA A 113 -8.21 8.35 1.96
CA ALA A 113 -6.99 7.54 1.95
C ALA A 113 -6.12 7.78 0.70
N ALA A 114 -6.66 8.46 -0.33
CA ALA A 114 -5.88 8.87 -1.49
C ALA A 114 -4.91 10.02 -1.17
N ALA A 115 -5.15 10.81 -0.11
CA ALA A 115 -4.27 11.91 0.28
C ALA A 115 -2.87 11.39 0.64
N GLY A 116 -1.82 12.08 0.17
CA GLY A 116 -0.43 11.65 0.38
C GLY A 116 0.04 10.51 -0.53
N THR A 117 -0.83 9.99 -1.41
CA THR A 117 -0.49 8.95 -2.39
C THR A 117 -0.52 9.52 -3.81
N PRO A 118 0.01 8.80 -4.83
CA PRO A 118 -0.17 9.16 -6.23
C PRO A 118 -1.63 9.26 -6.69
N PHE A 119 -2.58 8.71 -5.93
CA PHE A 119 -4.02 8.83 -6.22
C PHE A 119 -4.61 10.19 -5.81
N ALA A 120 -3.87 11.03 -5.08
CA ALA A 120 -4.33 12.36 -4.67
C ALA A 120 -4.75 13.22 -5.87
N GLY A 121 -5.95 13.81 -5.80
CA GLY A 121 -6.50 14.63 -6.88
C GLY A 121 -6.93 13.84 -8.12
N GLY A 122 -7.10 12.51 -8.01
CA GLY A 122 -7.73 11.69 -9.04
C GLY A 122 -9.22 11.99 -9.23
N PRO A 123 -9.88 11.28 -10.18
CA PRO A 123 -11.31 11.38 -10.44
C PRO A 123 -12.16 11.32 -9.17
N ALA A 124 -13.19 12.15 -9.08
CA ALA A 124 -14.09 12.14 -7.92
C ALA A 124 -14.89 10.83 -7.81
N SER A 125 -15.17 10.20 -8.95
CA SER A 125 -15.86 8.91 -9.05
C SER A 125 -15.32 8.15 -10.24
N LEU A 126 -15.20 6.83 -10.08
CA LEU A 126 -15.02 5.90 -11.18
C LEU A 126 -16.40 5.42 -11.65
N PRO A 127 -16.63 5.34 -12.97
CA PRO A 127 -17.85 4.80 -13.52
C PRO A 127 -17.91 3.28 -13.29
N SER A 128 -19.13 2.76 -13.18
CA SER A 128 -19.34 1.31 -13.31
C SER A 128 -19.16 0.95 -14.76
N MET A 129 -18.09 0.22 -15.07
CA MET A 129 -17.89 -0.31 -16.41
C MET A 129 -18.59 -1.68 -16.51
N ASN A 130 -18.64 -2.23 -17.72
CA ASN A 130 -19.26 -3.53 -18.01
C ASN A 130 -18.46 -4.65 -17.29
N ASP A 131 -18.91 -4.92 -16.06
CA ASP A 131 -18.30 -5.69 -14.97
C ASP A 131 -17.16 -5.00 -14.20
N SER A 132 -17.33 -4.95 -12.88
CA SER A 132 -16.38 -4.43 -11.93
C SER A 132 -16.48 -5.22 -10.62
N ASP A 133 -15.34 -5.68 -10.15
CA ASP A 133 -15.20 -6.39 -8.91
C ASP A 133 -14.49 -5.57 -7.85
N ALA A 134 -14.60 -6.03 -6.61
CA ALA A 134 -14.00 -5.34 -5.50
C ALA A 134 -13.60 -6.30 -4.39
N LEU A 135 -12.56 -5.91 -3.66
CA LEU A 135 -12.23 -6.54 -2.39
C LEU A 135 -13.23 -6.07 -1.33
N THR A 136 -13.70 -7.02 -0.51
CA THR A 136 -14.58 -6.76 0.64
C THR A 136 -13.82 -6.77 1.97
N SER A 137 -12.54 -7.13 1.93
CA SER A 137 -11.60 -7.06 3.05
C SER A 137 -10.21 -6.69 2.52
N LEU A 138 -9.43 -6.00 3.36
CA LEU A 138 -8.05 -5.62 3.05
C LEU A 138 -7.13 -5.98 4.23
N PRO A 139 -5.85 -6.31 3.99
CA PRO A 139 -4.89 -6.52 5.08
C PRO A 139 -4.70 -5.24 5.90
N PRO A 140 -4.33 -5.33 7.18
CA PRO A 140 -3.98 -4.17 7.99
C PRO A 140 -2.91 -3.31 7.31
N GLY A 141 -3.06 -1.98 7.39
CA GLY A 141 -2.14 -1.03 6.76
C GLY A 141 -2.46 -0.70 5.29
N SER A 142 -3.42 -1.39 4.68
CA SER A 142 -3.87 -1.08 3.32
C SER A 142 -4.69 0.21 3.26
N LEU A 143 -4.58 0.91 2.13
CA LEU A 143 -5.36 2.10 1.83
C LEU A 143 -6.47 1.75 0.84
N ASN A 144 -7.71 2.05 1.23
CA ASN A 144 -8.88 1.85 0.39
C ASN A 144 -9.14 3.13 -0.43
N ILE A 145 -8.65 3.17 -1.67
CA ILE A 145 -8.54 4.40 -2.47
C ILE A 145 -9.89 4.77 -3.10
N TYR A 146 -10.58 3.82 -3.71
CA TYR A 146 -11.91 4.02 -4.32
C TYR A 146 -12.91 3.01 -3.79
N THR A 147 -14.04 3.51 -3.27
CA THR A 147 -15.05 2.68 -2.61
C THR A 147 -16.46 2.85 -3.17
N ASN A 148 -17.20 1.75 -3.17
CA ASN A 148 -18.65 1.73 -3.32
C ASN A 148 -19.24 0.96 -2.12
N GLY A 149 -19.93 1.62 -1.19
CA GLY A 149 -20.69 0.91 -0.13
C GLY A 149 -19.91 -0.09 0.73
N GLY A 150 -18.59 0.08 0.91
CA GLY A 150 -17.71 -0.84 1.66
C GLY A 150 -16.91 -1.82 0.78
N PHE A 151 -17.19 -1.85 -0.52
CA PHE A 151 -16.42 -2.56 -1.53
C PHE A 151 -15.25 -1.69 -1.99
N SER A 152 -14.04 -2.24 -1.98
CA SER A 152 -12.80 -1.59 -2.42
C SER A 152 -12.52 -1.92 -3.89
N GLN A 153 -12.89 -1.03 -4.80
CA GLN A 153 -12.59 -1.19 -6.23
C GLN A 153 -11.14 -0.81 -6.57
N VAL A 154 -10.51 0.06 -5.77
CA VAL A 154 -9.08 0.33 -5.88
C VAL A 154 -8.47 0.31 -4.50
N ALA A 155 -7.50 -0.58 -4.29
CA ALA A 155 -6.74 -0.65 -3.05
C ALA A 155 -5.25 -0.48 -3.32
N LEU A 156 -4.55 0.13 -2.37
CA LEU A 156 -3.10 0.11 -2.27
C LEU A 156 -2.72 -0.69 -1.02
N ILE A 157 -2.03 -1.80 -1.21
CA ILE A 157 -1.69 -2.78 -0.18
C ILE A 157 -0.16 -2.84 -0.10
N PRO A 158 0.46 -2.30 0.96
CA PRO A 158 1.89 -2.45 1.20
C PRO A 158 2.26 -3.91 1.46
N TYR A 159 3.39 -4.38 0.90
CA TYR A 159 3.91 -5.71 1.16
C TYR A 159 5.45 -5.73 1.09
N GLY A 160 6.10 -6.02 2.22
CA GLY A 160 7.55 -5.91 2.33
C GLY A 160 8.01 -4.48 1.98
N ALA A 161 8.99 -4.37 1.08
CA ALA A 161 9.45 -3.09 0.55
C ALA A 161 8.68 -2.63 -0.71
N GLY A 162 7.67 -3.37 -1.18
CA GLY A 162 6.92 -3.08 -2.41
C GLY A 162 5.44 -2.81 -2.18
N ASN A 163 4.73 -2.45 -3.26
CA ASN A 163 3.29 -2.16 -3.21
C ASN A 163 2.50 -3.05 -4.14
N ILE A 164 1.30 -3.44 -3.71
CA ILE A 164 0.29 -4.10 -4.52
C ILE A 164 -0.86 -3.12 -4.74
N VAL A 165 -1.20 -2.84 -6.00
CA VAL A 165 -2.40 -2.09 -6.37
C VAL A 165 -3.40 -3.05 -7.00
N THR A 166 -4.63 -3.05 -6.50
CA THR A 166 -5.73 -3.80 -7.13
C THR A 166 -6.66 -2.85 -7.88
N LEU A 167 -7.11 -3.23 -9.08
CA LEU A 167 -7.99 -2.41 -9.91
C LEU A 167 -9.24 -3.20 -10.29
N GLY A 168 -10.42 -2.70 -9.94
CA GLY A 168 -11.67 -3.44 -10.00
C GLY A 168 -12.30 -3.61 -11.38
N TRP A 169 -11.85 -2.91 -12.41
CA TRP A 169 -12.45 -3.00 -13.74
C TRP A 169 -11.79 -4.11 -14.58
N ASP A 170 -12.58 -4.89 -15.30
CA ASP A 170 -12.19 -6.01 -16.16
C ASP A 170 -11.35 -5.61 -17.42
N TRP A 171 -11.32 -4.35 -17.86
CA TRP A 171 -10.63 -3.90 -19.11
C TRP A 171 -11.06 -4.65 -20.40
N TYR A 172 -11.97 -5.62 -20.33
CA TYR A 172 -12.69 -6.21 -21.45
C TYR A 172 -13.53 -5.13 -22.15
N GLN A 173 -13.24 -4.85 -23.43
CA GLN A 173 -14.02 -3.98 -24.34
C GLN A 173 -13.80 -2.45 -24.31
N CYS A 174 -12.59 -1.92 -24.08
CA CYS A 174 -12.36 -0.47 -24.29
C CYS A 174 -12.52 0.04 -25.75
N ASP A 175 -12.97 -0.78 -26.72
CA ASP A 175 -12.90 -0.43 -28.14
C ASP A 175 -14.21 -0.52 -28.95
N SER A 176 -15.41 -0.67 -28.35
CA SER A 176 -16.63 -0.69 -29.20
C SER A 176 -17.97 -0.16 -28.67
N GLY A 177 -18.09 0.34 -27.43
CA GLY A 177 -19.39 0.82 -26.92
C GLY A 177 -19.38 1.92 -25.86
N ASP A 178 -18.31 2.05 -25.08
CA ASP A 178 -18.31 2.94 -23.90
C ASP A 178 -17.93 4.39 -24.22
N PRO A 179 -18.50 5.39 -23.53
CA PRO A 179 -18.11 6.79 -23.69
C PRO A 179 -16.64 7.01 -23.32
N ALA A 180 -15.89 7.75 -24.15
CA ALA A 180 -14.47 8.06 -23.91
C ALA A 180 -14.20 8.67 -22.50
N SER A 181 -15.14 9.44 -21.96
CA SER A 181 -15.04 10.04 -20.62
C SER A 181 -14.99 9.01 -19.48
N GLU A 182 -15.57 7.83 -19.67
CA GLU A 182 -15.59 6.77 -18.66
C GLU A 182 -14.27 5.99 -18.65
N GLN A 183 -13.70 5.75 -19.84
CA GLN A 183 -12.38 5.16 -20.01
C GLN A 183 -11.27 6.09 -19.51
N ASP A 184 -11.42 7.41 -19.65
CA ASP A 184 -10.43 8.38 -19.20
C ASP A 184 -10.25 8.38 -17.67
N ALA A 185 -11.30 8.13 -16.89
CA ALA A 185 -11.21 8.06 -15.43
C ALA A 185 -10.42 6.82 -14.97
N TRP A 186 -10.72 5.65 -15.54
CA TRP A 186 -9.99 4.42 -15.23
C TRP A 186 -8.56 4.44 -15.75
N ARG A 187 -8.31 5.05 -16.91
CA ARG A 187 -6.94 5.26 -17.42
C ARG A 187 -6.14 6.21 -16.53
N ASP A 188 -6.72 7.30 -16.04
CA ASP A 188 -6.05 8.18 -15.07
C ASP A 188 -5.65 7.39 -13.80
N VAL A 189 -6.56 6.57 -13.27
CA VAL A 189 -6.27 5.70 -12.12
C VAL A 189 -5.20 4.65 -12.44
N LEU A 190 -5.21 4.06 -13.63
CA LEU A 190 -4.17 3.12 -14.06
C LEU A 190 -2.80 3.80 -14.14
N CYS A 191 -2.72 5.02 -14.69
CA CYS A 191 -1.47 5.77 -14.71
C CYS A 191 -0.97 6.04 -13.28
N ARG A 192 -1.87 6.37 -12.34
CA ARG A 192 -1.50 6.58 -10.93
C ARG A 192 -1.12 5.29 -10.22
N ALA A 193 -1.77 4.18 -10.55
CA ALA A 193 -1.44 2.84 -10.07
C ALA A 193 -0.02 2.45 -10.48
N GLY A 194 0.40 2.78 -11.70
CA GLY A 194 1.79 2.61 -12.14
C GLY A 194 2.79 3.37 -11.28
N VAL A 195 2.50 4.63 -10.95
CA VAL A 195 3.37 5.41 -10.03
C VAL A 195 3.36 4.80 -8.62
N ALA A 196 2.19 4.47 -8.08
CA ALA A 196 2.06 3.92 -6.73
C ALA A 196 2.72 2.54 -6.57
N ALA A 197 2.59 1.66 -7.57
CA ALA A 197 3.24 0.36 -7.57
C ALA A 197 4.77 0.48 -7.68
N ALA A 198 5.28 1.40 -8.50
CA ALA A 198 6.72 1.63 -8.66
C ALA A 198 7.39 2.34 -7.48
N GLN A 199 6.63 3.02 -6.61
CA GLN A 199 7.20 3.80 -5.50
C GLN A 199 7.78 2.94 -4.37
N GLY A 200 7.69 1.60 -4.44
CA GLY A 200 7.96 0.74 -3.28
C GLY A 200 6.93 0.98 -2.16
N ALA A 201 6.78 0.06 -1.22
CA ALA A 201 6.11 0.38 0.03
C ALA A 201 6.82 1.60 0.60
N CYS A 202 6.04 2.66 0.88
CA CYS A 202 6.60 3.83 1.53
C CYS A 202 7.47 3.39 2.69
N ALA A 203 8.73 3.83 2.68
CA ALA A 203 9.62 3.57 3.79
C ALA A 203 9.12 4.45 4.95
N VAL A 204 8.22 3.90 5.77
CA VAL A 204 7.85 4.54 7.04
C VAL A 204 9.08 4.56 7.95
N ALA A 205 9.11 5.46 8.93
CA ALA A 205 10.23 5.55 9.86
C ALA A 205 10.51 4.21 10.54
N ASP A 206 11.77 3.95 10.86
CA ASP A 206 12.14 2.79 11.67
C ASP A 206 11.45 2.83 13.05
N LYS A 207 11.44 1.70 13.76
CA LYS A 207 11.01 1.68 15.15
C LYS A 207 12.00 2.53 15.96
N PRO A 208 11.58 3.67 16.55
CA PRO A 208 12.54 4.57 17.15
C PRO A 208 13.11 4.00 18.45
N LEU A 209 14.44 4.14 18.59
CA LEU A 209 15.13 3.96 19.85
C LEU A 209 15.13 5.29 20.61
N LEU A 210 14.59 5.26 21.84
CA LEU A 210 14.40 6.46 22.64
C LEU A 210 15.48 6.58 23.71
N GLY A 211 16.04 7.78 23.81
CA GLY A 211 16.97 8.21 24.85
C GLY A 211 16.32 9.24 25.78
N ARG A 212 16.93 9.40 26.95
CA ARG A 212 16.61 10.41 27.96
C ARG A 212 17.92 10.85 28.62
N ASP A 213 18.03 12.12 28.96
CA ASP A 213 19.22 12.63 29.67
C ASP A 213 19.26 12.10 31.12
N GLU A 214 18.09 11.95 31.77
CA GLU A 214 17.96 11.45 33.14
C GLU A 214 16.81 10.45 33.27
N GLU A 215 17.00 9.39 34.07
CA GLU A 215 15.96 8.38 34.34
C GLU A 215 15.09 8.71 35.56
N VAL A 216 15.66 9.45 36.51
CA VAL A 216 15.02 9.83 37.76
C VAL A 216 15.20 11.33 37.95
N ILE A 217 14.11 12.05 38.13
CA ILE A 217 14.08 13.51 38.30
C ILE A 217 13.22 13.89 39.51
N CYS A 218 13.34 15.13 40.02
CA CYS A 218 12.40 15.63 41.00
C CYS A 218 11.08 16.05 40.33
N ASP A 219 10.01 16.15 41.13
CA ASP A 219 8.72 16.65 40.67
C ASP A 219 8.83 17.98 39.90
N GLY A 220 8.42 17.96 38.63
CA GLY A 220 8.37 19.12 37.77
C GLY A 220 9.72 19.55 37.16
N ASP A 221 10.81 18.83 37.44
CA ASP A 221 12.08 19.07 36.76
C ASP A 221 11.94 18.80 35.26
N GLU A 222 12.68 19.54 34.44
CA GLU A 222 12.70 19.36 32.99
C GLU A 222 13.73 18.30 32.60
N VAL A 223 13.34 17.37 31.74
CA VAL A 223 14.23 16.35 31.15
C VAL A 223 14.04 16.31 29.63
N ARG A 224 15.16 16.16 28.92
CA ARG A 224 15.17 15.97 27.46
C ARG A 224 14.97 14.50 27.11
N LEU A 225 14.06 14.25 26.17
CA LEU A 225 13.87 12.97 25.50
C LEU A 225 14.27 13.14 24.03
N PHE A 226 14.88 12.13 23.43
CA PHE A 226 15.33 12.20 22.04
C PHE A 226 15.29 10.84 21.34
N VAL A 227 15.13 10.84 20.02
CA VAL A 227 15.33 9.67 19.17
C VAL A 227 16.81 9.61 18.79
N TYR A 228 17.43 8.44 18.86
CA TYR A 228 18.81 8.25 18.38
C TYR A 228 18.94 6.97 17.58
N ASP A 229 19.85 6.96 16.59
CA ASP A 229 20.15 5.78 15.76
C ASP A 229 18.90 5.17 15.11
N SER A 230 18.01 6.01 14.57
CA SER A 230 16.79 5.61 13.86
C SER A 230 16.53 6.54 12.69
N GLU A 231 16.12 6.00 11.55
CA GLU A 231 15.88 6.78 10.33
C GLU A 231 14.38 7.15 10.21
N LEU A 232 14.09 8.41 9.90
CA LEU A 232 12.72 8.87 9.61
C LEU A 232 12.18 8.30 8.30
N ASN A 233 13.09 7.88 7.42
CA ASN A 233 12.78 7.49 6.06
C ASN A 233 11.90 8.55 5.38
N GLU A 234 10.71 8.18 4.93
CA GLU A 234 9.76 9.04 4.22
C GLU A 234 8.63 9.56 5.12
N SER A 235 8.77 9.43 6.45
CA SER A 235 7.86 10.08 7.42
C SER A 235 8.20 11.57 7.58
N ASP A 236 7.20 12.40 7.89
CA ASP A 236 7.42 13.85 8.04
C ASP A 236 8.20 14.19 9.31
N ASP A 237 7.87 13.56 10.45
CA ASP A 237 8.53 13.81 11.74
C ASP A 237 8.24 12.72 12.79
N TRP A 238 8.93 12.77 13.92
CA TRP A 238 8.67 11.96 15.11
C TRP A 238 7.61 12.61 15.99
N TYR A 239 6.56 11.86 16.30
CA TYR A 239 5.47 12.31 17.16
C TYR A 239 5.56 11.60 18.50
N TRP A 240 5.64 12.38 19.58
CA TRP A 240 5.83 11.91 20.94
C TRP A 240 4.53 11.87 21.73
N TYR A 241 4.31 10.79 22.46
CA TYR A 241 3.10 10.50 23.21
C TYR A 241 3.39 10.14 24.66
N SER A 242 2.48 10.47 25.57
CA SER A 242 2.50 9.97 26.95
C SER A 242 1.46 8.86 27.18
N GLY A 243 1.78 7.93 28.08
CA GLY A 243 0.91 6.85 28.54
C GLY A 243 0.83 5.66 27.58
N SER A 244 0.61 5.90 26.29
CA SER A 244 0.64 4.87 25.24
C SER A 244 1.08 5.47 23.91
N CYS A 245 1.57 4.63 23.00
CA CYS A 245 1.86 5.09 21.65
C CYS A 245 0.57 5.45 20.90
N GLY A 246 0.50 6.68 20.36
CA GLY A 246 -0.73 7.25 19.82
C GLY A 246 -1.73 7.75 20.88
N GLY A 247 -1.31 7.85 22.14
CA GLY A 247 -2.07 8.43 23.24
C GLY A 247 -2.08 9.96 23.20
N THR A 248 -1.75 10.60 24.32
CA THR A 248 -1.72 12.08 24.38
C THR A 248 -0.46 12.60 23.71
N LEU A 249 -0.59 13.37 22.62
CA LEU A 249 0.55 14.01 21.96
C LEU A 249 1.19 15.05 22.88
N VAL A 250 2.49 14.93 23.12
CA VAL A 250 3.27 15.82 24.00
C VAL A 250 4.35 16.60 23.26
N GLY A 251 4.69 16.22 22.03
CA GLY A 251 5.64 16.97 21.21
C GLY A 251 5.87 16.34 19.84
N ILE A 252 6.58 17.08 18.99
CA ILE A 252 6.96 16.70 17.63
C ILE A 252 8.42 17.12 17.43
N GLY A 253 9.23 16.25 16.80
CA GLY A 253 10.65 16.48 16.55
C GLY A 253 11.53 15.33 16.99
N GLU A 254 12.78 15.33 16.53
CA GLU A 254 13.83 14.38 16.97
C GLU A 254 14.08 14.42 18.49
N GLU A 255 13.79 15.55 19.13
CA GLU A 255 13.89 15.74 20.58
C GLU A 255 12.74 16.57 21.14
N ILE A 256 12.39 16.31 22.40
CA ILE A 256 11.42 17.09 23.17
C ILE A 256 11.91 17.30 24.60
N TYR A 257 11.37 18.32 25.26
CA TYR A 257 11.59 18.61 26.68
C TYR A 257 10.27 18.44 27.43
N VAL A 258 10.30 17.70 28.53
CA VAL A 258 9.11 17.39 29.34
C VAL A 258 9.39 17.61 30.82
N SER A 259 8.35 18.01 31.57
CA SER A 259 8.40 18.21 33.02
C SER A 259 7.30 17.40 33.71
N PRO A 260 7.40 16.06 33.80
CA PRO A 260 6.37 15.24 34.42
C PRO A 260 6.33 15.45 35.95
N SER A 261 5.12 15.48 36.50
CA SER A 261 4.90 15.54 37.95
C SER A 261 4.62 14.17 38.60
N VAL A 262 4.51 13.14 37.78
CA VAL A 262 4.35 11.75 38.20
C VAL A 262 5.13 10.86 37.24
N THR A 263 5.57 9.68 37.71
CA THR A 263 6.26 8.70 36.87
C THR A 263 5.47 8.43 35.59
N THR A 264 6.06 8.76 34.45
CA THR A 264 5.39 8.77 33.14
C THR A 264 6.22 8.02 32.11
N THR A 265 5.56 7.18 31.32
CA THR A 265 6.17 6.53 30.15
C THR A 265 5.80 7.28 28.88
N TYR A 266 6.82 7.56 28.07
CA TYR A 266 6.72 8.25 26.79
C TYR A 266 6.99 7.29 25.65
N TYR A 267 6.36 7.53 24.50
CA TYR A 267 6.49 6.74 23.28
C TYR A 267 6.71 7.68 22.10
N ALA A 268 7.38 7.22 21.06
CA ALA A 268 7.44 7.94 19.79
C ALA A 268 7.17 7.00 18.61
N ARG A 269 6.74 7.57 17.49
CA ARG A 269 6.69 6.93 16.17
C ARG A 269 6.78 7.99 15.07
N GLY A 270 7.35 7.63 13.93
CA GLY A 270 7.32 8.49 12.75
C GLY A 270 5.91 8.56 12.17
N GLN A 271 5.48 9.74 11.75
CA GLN A 271 4.17 9.94 11.10
C GLN A 271 4.26 11.00 10.01
N GLY A 272 3.17 11.12 9.26
CA GLY A 272 3.09 11.99 8.11
C GLY A 272 3.72 11.36 6.87
N GLY A 273 4.01 12.18 5.86
CA GLY A 273 4.59 11.75 4.60
C GLY A 273 3.57 11.00 3.75
N CYS A 274 3.89 9.74 3.43
CA CYS A 274 3.07 8.85 2.62
C CYS A 274 1.75 8.36 3.28
N GLY A 275 1.37 8.92 4.43
CA GLY A 275 0.09 8.65 5.09
C GLY A 275 0.04 7.39 5.97
N ALA A 276 1.10 6.58 6.02
CA ALA A 276 1.24 5.44 6.93
C ALA A 276 2.09 5.82 8.17
N ASN A 277 1.71 5.33 9.35
CA ASN A 277 2.49 5.54 10.57
C ASN A 277 3.58 4.47 10.70
N GLY A 278 4.78 4.88 11.12
CA GLY A 278 5.85 3.96 11.50
C GLY A 278 5.51 3.15 12.76
N PRO A 279 6.24 2.04 13.02
CA PRO A 279 6.15 1.28 14.26
C PRO A 279 6.41 2.15 15.50
N CYS A 280 5.73 1.81 16.58
CA CYS A 280 5.90 2.46 17.88
C CYS A 280 7.16 1.99 18.61
N SER A 281 7.85 2.91 19.29
CA SER A 281 8.90 2.59 20.27
C SER A 281 8.41 1.64 21.37
N ASP A 282 9.32 0.93 22.05
CA ASP A 282 9.02 0.19 23.28
C ASP A 282 8.64 1.09 24.48
N GLY A 283 8.98 2.37 24.39
CA GLY A 283 8.69 3.40 25.39
C GLY A 283 9.86 3.67 26.33
N VAL A 284 9.89 4.88 26.88
CA VAL A 284 10.92 5.39 27.79
C VAL A 284 10.25 5.98 29.03
N THR A 285 10.58 5.47 30.22
CA THR A 285 9.97 5.90 31.49
C THR A 285 10.83 6.93 32.21
N ILE A 286 10.22 8.02 32.67
CA ILE A 286 10.82 8.96 33.62
C ILE A 286 10.23 8.69 34.99
N THR A 287 11.07 8.38 35.97
CA THR A 287 10.66 8.19 37.36
C THR A 287 10.70 9.53 38.08
N VAL A 288 9.59 9.91 38.70
CA VAL A 288 9.51 11.16 39.47
C VAL A 288 9.58 10.84 40.96
N ILE A 289 10.46 11.54 41.67
CA ILE A 289 10.56 11.50 43.13
C ILE A 289 10.14 12.84 43.73
N GLU A 290 9.40 12.80 44.83
CA GLU A 290 9.11 13.99 45.63
C GLU A 290 10.34 14.37 46.46
N LEU A 291 10.64 15.66 46.56
CA LEU A 291 11.63 16.16 47.51
C LEU A 291 11.01 16.09 48.92
N GLU A 292 11.45 15.13 49.73
CA GLU A 292 11.12 15.04 51.16
C GLU A 292 11.75 16.19 51.99
#